data_AF-A0A3D2THN2-F1
#
_entry.id   AF-A0A3D2THN2-F1
#
_cell.length_a   1.000
_cell.length_b   1.000
_cell.length_c   1.000
_cell.angle_alpha   90.00
_cell.angle_beta   90.00
_cell.angle_gamma   90.00
#
_symmetry.space_group_name_H-M   'P 1'
#
loop_
_entity.id
_entity.type
_entity.pdbx_description
1 polymer ?
#
loop_
_entity_poly.entity_id
_entity_poly.type
_entity_poly.pdbx_seq_one_letter_code
_entity_poly.pdbx_strand_id
1 'polypeptide(L)'
;MAAGKLQVRLTPESDTKVEVKAGLEDSREEVATKDQPLHTKADGIVTLTTGQFKFEVESGDGQFSAIKDQYESAQAKISELLSTIGVVSVDEAHKRETDYSIANTNLERANTALETILSGQTLAELASACGEQISAPKRETGEINNAILANRATHNQQQTELKQKRAEIKTWEDQFENPDAVLDRLLDARNQKQDCEQKLTKLPPLPEGSENTEALEGEFNRKRSRLTVIKEEELPDATNQQSALKATEPGRTTQELADLITEAESSYALQKRRLESLMRVKEQFQQMKSQLDSGTLDPWTKRLSQTIQQITSNRYKDLDFDGGGVTGASGIVIPHELLSMGTKASMGFCIRLSMAAHFLEGLNGFLILDDPMVDLDADRQKKTADVLQEFAQQKQVILLTCHEAHAALLTKSPLQITRDDGQDEATSPASSAVYQPPLLG
;
A
#
# COMPACT_ATOMS: atom_id res chain seq x y z
N MET A 1 -30.90 28.13 89.80
CA MET A 1 -30.41 27.19 90.84
C MET A 1 -31.62 26.76 91.65
N ALA A 2 -31.93 25.46 91.67
CA ALA A 2 -33.01 24.94 92.50
C ALA A 2 -32.54 24.99 93.96
N ALA A 3 -32.93 26.05 94.68
CA ALA A 3 -32.72 26.16 96.12
C ALA A 3 -33.36 24.93 96.79
N GLY A 4 -32.64 24.31 97.73
CA GLY A 4 -33.12 23.11 98.39
C GLY A 4 -34.47 23.39 99.06
N LYS A 5 -35.47 22.54 98.79
CA LYS A 5 -36.79 22.64 99.43
C LYS A 5 -36.65 22.47 100.94
N LEU A 6 -36.91 23.53 101.69
CA LEU A 6 -36.96 23.47 103.15
C LEU A 6 -38.25 22.78 103.57
N GLN A 7 -38.15 21.88 104.55
CA GLN A 7 -39.30 21.33 105.25
C GLN A 7 -39.14 21.65 106.73
N VAL A 8 -40.07 22.46 107.25
CA VAL A 8 -40.07 22.84 108.68
C VAL A 8 -41.29 22.19 109.34
N ARG A 9 -41.04 21.52 110.47
CA ARG A 9 -42.08 20.95 111.33
C ARG A 9 -42.01 21.62 112.70
N LEU A 10 -43.10 22.25 113.13
CA LEU A 10 -43.22 22.86 114.46
C LEU A 10 -44.24 22.07 115.28
N THR A 11 -43.82 21.59 116.44
CA THR A 11 -44.68 20.89 117.41
C THR A 11 -44.66 21.69 118.71
N PRO A 12 -45.68 22.52 119.01
CA PRO A 12 -45.69 23.34 120.21
C PRO A 12 -46.17 22.54 121.44
N GLU A 13 -45.76 22.93 122.66
CA GLU A 13 -46.19 22.28 123.91
C GLU A 13 -47.62 22.64 124.32
N SER A 14 -48.17 23.74 123.79
CA SER A 14 -49.56 24.19 123.92
C SER A 14 -50.04 24.79 122.59
N ASP A 15 -51.35 24.84 122.40
CA ASP A 15 -51.96 25.34 121.15
C ASP A 15 -51.50 26.78 120.85
N THR A 16 -50.82 26.96 119.71
CA THR A 16 -50.15 28.20 119.35
C THR A 16 -50.59 28.67 117.97
N LYS A 17 -51.00 29.94 117.86
CA LYS A 17 -51.18 30.62 116.57
C LYS A 17 -49.82 30.98 115.98
N VAL A 18 -49.59 30.57 114.75
CA VAL A 18 -48.34 30.75 114.01
C VAL A 18 -48.66 31.42 112.69
N GLU A 19 -48.07 32.58 112.45
CA GLU A 19 -48.05 33.21 111.14
C GLU A 19 -46.87 32.64 110.34
N VAL A 20 -47.18 32.00 109.22
CA VAL A 20 -46.24 31.33 108.33
C VAL A 20 -46.03 32.17 107.08
N LYS A 21 -44.79 32.54 106.80
CA LYS A 21 -44.38 33.12 105.52
C LYS A 21 -43.41 32.18 104.80
N ALA A 22 -43.85 31.66 103.67
CA ALA A 22 -43.09 30.73 102.83
C ALA A 22 -42.50 31.49 101.64
N GLY A 23 -41.18 31.65 101.60
CA GLY A 23 -40.50 32.38 100.53
C GLY A 23 -40.88 33.86 100.45
N LEU A 24 -41.25 34.31 99.25
CA LEU A 24 -41.70 35.68 98.95
C LEU A 24 -43.24 35.80 98.90
N GLU A 25 -43.99 34.76 99.25
CA GLU A 25 -45.45 34.79 99.30
C GLU A 25 -45.96 35.62 100.48
N ASP A 26 -47.24 36.02 100.42
CA ASP A 26 -47.93 36.67 101.53
C ASP A 26 -48.02 35.75 102.76
N SER A 27 -48.02 36.35 103.96
CA SER A 27 -48.09 35.60 105.20
C SER A 27 -49.49 35.02 105.43
N ARG A 28 -49.56 33.82 106.03
CA ARG A 28 -50.81 33.14 106.39
C ARG A 28 -50.81 32.72 107.86
N GLU A 29 -51.95 32.78 108.54
CA GLU A 29 -52.08 32.33 109.93
C GLU A 29 -52.59 30.88 110.02
N GLU A 30 -51.93 30.05 110.83
CA GLU A 30 -52.35 28.68 111.15
C GLU A 30 -52.21 28.39 112.65
N VAL A 31 -53.00 27.47 113.21
CA VAL A 31 -52.92 27.06 114.62
C VAL A 31 -52.27 25.70 114.70
N ALA A 32 -51.14 25.60 115.41
CA ALA A 32 -50.43 24.36 115.65
C ALA A 32 -50.75 23.85 117.07
N THR A 33 -51.11 22.57 117.20
CA THR A 33 -51.43 21.93 118.50
C THR A 33 -50.51 20.75 118.76
N LYS A 34 -50.48 20.26 120.00
CA LYS A 34 -49.56 19.17 120.39
C LYS A 34 -49.82 17.87 119.62
N ASP A 35 -51.09 17.59 119.31
CA ASP A 35 -51.53 16.40 118.57
C ASP A 35 -51.54 16.60 117.04
N GLN A 36 -51.42 17.84 116.54
CA GLN A 36 -51.28 18.18 115.12
C GLN A 36 -50.16 19.22 114.89
N PRO A 37 -48.92 18.77 114.64
CA PRO A 37 -47.81 19.67 114.36
C PRO A 37 -47.90 20.30 112.97
N LEU A 38 -47.56 21.59 112.90
CA LEU A 38 -47.55 22.38 111.67
C LEU A 38 -46.42 21.91 110.76
N HIS A 39 -46.74 21.68 109.48
CA HIS A 39 -45.76 21.31 108.46
C HIS A 39 -45.86 22.27 107.27
N THR A 40 -44.77 22.98 106.96
CA THR A 40 -44.69 23.87 105.80
C THR A 40 -43.46 23.58 104.97
N LYS A 41 -43.60 23.76 103.65
CA LYS A 41 -42.49 23.65 102.69
C LYS A 41 -42.35 24.97 101.96
N ALA A 42 -41.13 25.45 101.80
CA ALA A 42 -40.84 26.63 101.00
C ALA A 42 -39.47 26.53 100.33
N ASP A 43 -39.30 27.32 99.28
CA ASP A 43 -38.02 27.47 98.60
C ASP A 43 -37.23 28.61 99.24
N GLY A 44 -36.04 28.32 99.76
CA GLY A 44 -35.08 29.34 100.23
C GLY A 44 -35.27 29.82 101.67
N ILE A 45 -36.45 30.31 102.05
CA ILE A 45 -36.71 30.84 103.40
C ILE A 45 -38.10 30.47 103.94
N VAL A 46 -38.16 30.12 105.23
CA VAL A 46 -39.41 29.99 105.97
C VAL A 46 -39.30 30.84 107.23
N THR A 47 -40.26 31.76 107.40
CA THR A 47 -40.41 32.52 108.63
C THR A 47 -41.68 32.07 109.36
N LEU A 48 -41.52 31.70 110.62
CA LEU A 48 -42.60 31.36 111.54
C LEU A 48 -42.63 32.41 112.64
N THR A 49 -43.69 33.21 112.70
CA THR A 49 -43.87 34.22 113.73
C THR A 49 -44.99 33.78 114.67
N THR A 50 -44.69 33.76 115.96
CA THR A 50 -45.67 33.54 117.04
C THR A 50 -45.68 34.76 117.96
N GLY A 51 -46.62 34.82 118.90
CA GLY A 51 -46.64 35.89 119.91
C GLY A 51 -45.42 35.91 120.83
N GLN A 52 -44.62 34.82 120.91
CA GLN A 52 -43.50 34.70 121.85
C GLN A 52 -42.12 34.67 121.17
N PHE A 53 -42.04 34.18 119.93
CA PHE A 53 -40.78 34.15 119.18
C PHE A 53 -41.03 34.20 117.68
N LYS A 54 -40.02 34.70 116.97
CA LYS A 54 -39.90 34.63 115.52
C LYS A 54 -38.76 33.68 115.19
N PHE A 55 -39.05 32.63 114.41
CA PHE A 55 -38.08 31.65 113.97
C PHE A 55 -37.95 31.71 112.46
N GLU A 56 -36.73 31.88 111.97
CA GLU A 56 -36.44 32.04 110.55
C GLU A 56 -35.41 30.99 110.13
N VAL A 57 -35.75 30.23 109.10
CA VAL A 57 -34.89 29.16 108.57
C VAL A 57 -34.61 29.49 107.11
N GLU A 58 -33.33 29.70 106.80
CA GLU A 58 -32.84 29.91 105.44
C GLU A 58 -32.01 28.71 104.96
N SER A 59 -32.14 28.36 103.68
CA SER A 59 -31.35 27.32 103.03
C SER A 59 -30.16 27.96 102.32
N GLY A 60 -28.96 27.78 102.88
CA GLY A 60 -27.69 28.18 102.25
C GLY A 60 -27.06 29.44 102.83
N ASP A 61 -25.93 29.83 102.24
CA ASP A 61 -25.04 30.88 102.73
C ASP A 61 -25.54 32.28 102.28
N GLY A 62 -26.58 32.80 102.95
CA GLY A 62 -26.77 34.23 103.22
C GLY A 62 -26.98 35.23 102.07
N GLN A 63 -27.61 34.88 100.93
CA GLN A 63 -27.88 35.85 99.84
C GLN A 63 -29.36 36.12 99.51
N PHE A 64 -30.31 35.73 100.37
CA PHE A 64 -31.74 35.99 100.10
C PHE A 64 -32.18 37.41 100.47
N SER A 65 -31.57 38.04 101.48
CA SER A 65 -31.85 39.44 101.87
C SER A 65 -31.50 40.43 100.76
N ALA A 66 -30.36 40.24 100.08
CA ALA A 66 -29.92 41.09 98.98
C ALA A 66 -30.88 41.05 97.77
N ILE A 67 -31.49 39.89 97.50
CA ILE A 67 -32.49 39.74 96.43
C ILE A 67 -33.80 40.45 96.81
N LYS A 68 -34.19 40.40 98.09
CA LYS A 68 -35.36 41.12 98.60
C LYS A 68 -35.18 42.65 98.51
N ASP A 69 -34.03 43.17 98.91
CA ASP A 69 -33.73 44.61 98.82
C ASP A 69 -33.74 45.10 97.36
N GLN A 70 -33.23 44.29 96.43
CA GLN A 70 -33.31 44.59 94.99
C GLN A 70 -34.74 44.61 94.46
N TYR A 71 -35.59 43.68 94.92
CA TYR A 71 -37.00 43.63 94.53
C TYR A 71 -37.77 44.86 95.05
N GLU A 72 -37.59 45.24 96.32
CA GLU A 72 -38.24 46.42 96.90
C GLU A 72 -37.76 47.73 96.25
N SER A 73 -36.45 47.84 95.95
CA SER A 73 -35.89 49.00 95.23
C SER A 73 -36.42 49.12 93.80
N ALA A 74 -36.56 48.00 93.08
CA ALA A 74 -37.13 47.99 91.73
C ALA A 74 -38.62 48.37 91.73
N GLN A 75 -39.38 47.87 92.71
CA GLN A 75 -40.81 48.19 92.85
C GLN A 75 -41.04 49.68 93.19
N ALA A 76 -40.18 50.27 94.02
CA ALA A 76 -40.20 51.70 94.31
C ALA A 76 -39.91 52.55 93.05
N LYS A 77 -38.89 52.18 92.26
CA LYS A 77 -38.56 52.88 91.00
C LYS A 77 -39.66 52.80 89.95
N ILE A 78 -40.31 51.64 89.80
CA ILE A 78 -41.44 51.49 88.88
C ILE A 78 -42.59 52.41 89.31
N SER A 79 -42.88 52.46 90.61
CA SER A 79 -43.94 53.33 91.15
C SER A 79 -43.62 54.82 90.92
N GLU A 80 -42.37 55.24 91.08
CA GLU A 80 -41.91 56.61 90.82
C GLU A 80 -42.07 57.00 89.34
N LEU A 81 -41.62 56.13 88.43
CA LEU A 81 -41.72 56.35 86.98
C LEU A 81 -43.18 56.41 86.51
N LEU A 82 -44.04 55.53 87.03
CA LEU A 82 -45.46 55.54 86.73
C LEU A 82 -46.14 56.83 87.22
N SER A 83 -45.76 57.35 88.40
CA SER A 83 -46.29 58.63 88.89
C SER A 83 -45.85 59.82 88.04
N THR A 84 -44.62 59.81 87.53
CA THR A 84 -44.06 60.90 86.70
C THR A 84 -44.82 61.02 85.38
N ILE A 85 -45.24 59.88 84.81
CA ILE A 85 -46.01 59.82 83.57
C ILE A 85 -47.52 59.94 83.86
N GLY A 86 -47.95 59.81 85.13
CA GLY A 86 -49.35 59.93 85.55
C GLY A 86 -50.22 58.77 85.06
N VAL A 87 -49.72 57.54 85.16
CA VAL A 87 -50.39 56.28 84.79
C VAL A 87 -50.31 55.28 85.94
N VAL A 88 -51.30 54.41 86.08
CA VAL A 88 -51.45 53.57 87.29
C VAL A 88 -50.79 52.19 87.13
N SER A 89 -50.48 51.78 85.90
CA SER A 89 -49.80 50.52 85.60
C SER A 89 -48.85 50.62 84.41
N VAL A 90 -47.94 49.65 84.30
CA VAL A 90 -46.99 49.52 83.18
C VAL A 90 -47.73 49.30 81.85
N ASP A 91 -48.83 48.54 81.84
CA ASP A 91 -49.65 48.34 80.65
C ASP A 91 -50.28 49.65 80.15
N GLU A 92 -50.70 50.51 81.08
CA GLU A 92 -51.29 51.81 80.75
C GLU A 92 -50.23 52.79 80.19
N ALA A 93 -48.99 52.67 80.67
CA ALA A 93 -47.85 53.41 80.12
C ALA A 93 -47.53 52.98 78.67
N HIS A 94 -47.50 51.67 78.38
CA HIS A 94 -47.30 51.18 77.01
C HIS A 94 -48.43 51.59 76.06
N LYS A 95 -49.67 51.64 76.56
CA LYS A 95 -50.79 52.13 75.76
C LYS A 95 -50.62 53.60 75.40
N ARG A 96 -50.22 54.46 76.35
CA ARG A 96 -49.93 55.88 76.08
C ARG A 96 -48.77 56.08 75.10
N GLU A 97 -47.72 55.28 75.21
CA GLU A 97 -46.61 55.30 74.25
C GLU A 97 -47.12 54.98 72.83
N THR A 98 -47.96 53.96 72.70
CA THR A 98 -48.54 53.55 71.42
C THR A 98 -49.42 54.65 70.85
N ASP A 99 -50.31 55.25 71.66
CA ASP A 99 -51.17 56.35 71.25
C ASP A 99 -50.36 57.58 70.81
N TYR A 100 -49.28 57.90 71.55
CA TYR A 100 -48.33 58.96 71.18
C TYR A 100 -47.64 58.67 69.85
N SER A 101 -47.17 57.44 69.63
CA SER A 101 -46.52 57.04 68.38
C SER A 101 -47.46 57.18 67.17
N ILE A 102 -48.72 56.74 67.31
CA ILE A 102 -49.74 56.89 66.27
C ILE A 102 -50.03 58.37 65.99
N ALA A 103 -50.19 59.18 67.04
CA ALA A 103 -50.43 60.62 66.90
C ALA A 103 -49.23 61.33 66.22
N ASN A 104 -48.00 60.98 66.60
CA ASN A 104 -46.79 61.55 66.02
C ASN A 104 -46.65 61.18 64.53
N THR A 105 -46.90 59.92 64.18
CA THR A 105 -46.85 59.47 62.77
C THR A 105 -47.89 60.19 61.92
N ASN A 106 -49.09 60.42 62.46
CA ASN A 106 -50.13 61.19 61.78
C ASN A 106 -49.74 62.66 61.60
N LEU A 107 -49.08 63.24 62.60
CA LEU A 107 -48.58 64.62 62.55
C LEU A 107 -47.47 64.77 61.50
N GLU A 108 -46.52 63.84 61.43
CA GLU A 108 -45.49 63.82 60.38
C GLU A 108 -46.10 63.73 58.99
N ARG A 109 -47.06 62.81 58.78
CA ARG A 109 -47.75 62.66 57.50
C ARG A 109 -48.53 63.92 57.10
N ALA A 110 -49.20 64.57 58.06
CA ALA A 110 -49.90 65.83 57.83
C ALA A 110 -48.91 66.96 57.47
N ASN A 111 -47.75 67.02 58.12
CA ASN A 111 -46.70 67.99 57.82
C ASN A 111 -46.11 67.78 56.43
N THR A 112 -45.81 66.53 56.02
CA THR A 112 -45.31 66.26 54.65
C THR A 112 -46.35 66.61 53.59
N ALA A 113 -47.63 66.32 53.85
CA ALA A 113 -48.72 66.73 52.96
C ALA A 113 -48.81 68.26 52.85
N LEU A 114 -48.69 68.97 53.98
CA LEU A 114 -48.65 70.43 54.03
C LEU A 114 -47.45 70.98 53.23
N GLU A 115 -46.24 70.46 53.44
CA GLU A 115 -45.03 70.87 52.70
C GLU A 115 -45.17 70.67 51.19
N THR A 116 -45.77 69.54 50.78
CA THR A 116 -46.01 69.23 49.38
C THR A 116 -46.97 70.26 48.76
N ILE A 117 -48.06 70.59 49.46
CA ILE A 117 -49.03 71.60 49.01
C ILE A 117 -48.40 72.99 48.96
N LEU A 118 -47.62 73.35 49.98
CA LEU A 118 -46.96 74.65 50.10
C LEU A 118 -45.79 74.81 49.12
N SER A 119 -45.21 73.71 48.61
CA SER A 119 -44.15 73.70 47.59
C SER A 119 -43.01 74.70 47.88
N GLY A 120 -42.62 74.82 49.16
CA GLY A 120 -41.53 75.68 49.60
C GLY A 120 -41.91 77.10 50.06
N GLN A 121 -43.20 77.45 50.14
CA GLN A 121 -43.68 78.74 50.69
C GLN A 121 -44.18 78.58 52.13
N THR A 122 -44.05 79.60 52.98
CA THR A 122 -44.61 79.57 54.35
C THR A 122 -46.06 80.04 54.37
N LEU A 123 -46.86 79.56 55.35
CA LEU A 123 -48.25 80.00 55.53
C LEU A 123 -48.36 81.52 55.79
N ALA A 124 -47.36 82.12 56.44
CA ALA A 124 -47.31 83.56 56.67
C ALA A 124 -47.05 84.37 55.38
N GLU A 125 -46.20 83.85 54.48
CA GLU A 125 -45.95 84.46 53.16
C GLU A 125 -47.20 84.39 52.26
N LEU A 126 -47.93 83.27 52.29
CA LEU A 126 -49.20 83.13 51.57
C LEU A 126 -50.30 84.05 52.12
N ALA A 127 -50.37 84.22 53.45
CA ALA A 127 -51.31 85.14 54.08
C ALA A 127 -50.97 86.61 53.79
N SER A 128 -49.69 86.95 53.67
CA SER A 128 -49.26 88.31 53.28
C SER A 128 -49.46 88.59 51.79
N ALA A 129 -49.38 87.58 50.92
CA ALA A 129 -49.60 87.71 49.48
C ALA A 129 -51.10 87.86 49.12
N CYS A 130 -51.98 87.30 49.96
CA CYS A 130 -53.43 87.50 49.87
C CYS A 130 -53.83 88.77 50.65
N GLY A 131 -53.87 89.94 50.01
CA GLY A 131 -54.36 91.18 50.66
C GLY A 131 -55.81 91.09 51.17
N GLU A 132 -56.29 92.11 51.90
CA GLU A 132 -57.61 92.15 52.61
C GLU A 132 -58.85 92.01 51.70
N GLN A 133 -58.70 91.88 50.39
CA GLN A 133 -59.78 91.59 49.43
C GLN A 133 -59.52 90.27 48.70
N ILE A 134 -60.04 89.19 49.27
CA ILE A 134 -60.06 87.87 48.63
C ILE A 134 -61.29 87.81 47.71
N SER A 135 -61.10 87.98 46.41
CA SER A 135 -62.11 87.60 45.42
C SER A 135 -61.93 86.11 45.11
N ALA A 136 -63.02 85.34 45.19
CA ALA A 136 -63.03 83.97 44.70
C ALA A 136 -62.53 83.92 43.23
N PRO A 137 -61.75 82.90 42.85
CA PRO A 137 -61.28 82.77 41.48
C PRO A 137 -62.48 82.69 40.52
N LYS A 138 -62.40 83.36 39.36
CA LYS A 138 -63.48 83.37 38.34
C LYS A 138 -63.78 81.98 37.76
N ARG A 139 -62.90 81.00 37.97
CA ARG A 139 -63.03 79.60 37.58
C ARG A 139 -62.81 78.73 38.80
N GLU A 140 -63.55 77.63 38.88
CA GLU A 140 -63.39 76.69 39.98
C GLU A 140 -61.99 76.08 39.97
N THR A 141 -61.39 75.90 41.15
CA THR A 141 -60.06 75.31 41.32
C THR A 141 -59.94 73.89 40.73
N GLY A 142 -61.05 73.15 40.68
CA GLY A 142 -61.13 71.86 39.99
C GLY A 142 -60.89 71.97 38.47
N GLU A 143 -61.42 73.00 37.82
CA GLU A 143 -61.22 73.21 36.37
C GLU A 143 -59.77 73.54 36.03
N ILE A 144 -59.10 74.32 36.89
CA ILE A 144 -57.69 74.70 36.69
C ILE A 144 -56.79 73.48 36.84
N ASN A 145 -56.99 72.64 37.86
CA ASN A 145 -56.22 71.41 38.03
C ASN A 145 -56.45 70.42 36.89
N ASN A 146 -57.69 70.26 36.42
CA ASN A 146 -57.98 69.42 35.27
C ASN A 146 -57.29 69.91 34.00
N ALA A 147 -57.25 71.23 33.76
CA ALA A 147 -56.53 71.80 32.63
C ALA A 147 -55.02 71.59 32.72
N ILE A 148 -54.42 71.70 33.92
CA ILE A 148 -52.99 71.42 34.14
C ILE A 148 -52.67 69.95 33.88
N LEU A 149 -53.50 69.03 34.39
CA LEU A 149 -53.33 67.60 34.16
C LEU A 149 -53.47 67.25 32.67
N ALA A 150 -54.48 67.79 31.99
CA ALA A 150 -54.67 67.60 30.55
C ALA A 150 -53.47 68.11 29.74
N ASN A 151 -52.98 69.32 30.03
CA ASN A 151 -51.83 69.88 29.33
C ASN A 151 -50.54 69.09 29.59
N ARG A 152 -50.33 68.58 30.82
CA ARG A 152 -49.20 67.70 31.13
C ARG A 152 -49.30 66.37 30.37
N ALA A 153 -50.49 65.79 30.27
CA ALA A 153 -50.72 64.57 29.50
C ALA A 153 -50.38 64.80 28.01
N THR A 154 -50.89 65.89 27.42
CA THR A 154 -50.59 66.26 26.03
C THR A 154 -49.10 66.50 25.80
N HIS A 155 -48.43 67.24 26.70
CA HIS A 155 -46.99 67.47 26.60
C HIS A 155 -46.20 66.17 26.66
N ASN A 156 -46.53 65.26 27.58
CA ASN A 156 -45.85 63.97 27.71
C ASN A 156 -46.08 63.08 26.48
N GLN A 157 -47.28 63.10 25.90
CA GLN A 157 -47.58 62.40 24.66
C GLN A 157 -46.71 62.96 23.52
N GLN A 158 -46.72 64.28 23.31
CA GLN A 158 -45.93 64.93 22.26
C GLN A 158 -44.43 64.67 22.43
N GLN A 159 -43.93 64.65 23.67
CA GLN A 159 -42.53 64.34 23.96
C GLN A 159 -42.19 62.88 23.63
N THR A 160 -43.12 61.95 23.85
CA THR A 160 -42.96 60.54 23.50
C THR A 160 -42.96 60.35 21.99
N GLU A 161 -43.92 60.96 21.28
CA GLU A 161 -43.99 60.94 19.82
C GLU A 161 -42.73 61.54 19.19
N LEU A 162 -42.24 62.67 19.73
CA LEU A 162 -41.02 63.31 19.25
C LEU A 162 -39.78 62.42 19.45
N LYS A 163 -39.68 61.71 20.58
CA LYS A 163 -38.61 60.72 20.80
C LYS A 163 -38.70 59.57 19.79
N GLN A 164 -39.90 59.06 19.53
CA GLN A 164 -40.12 57.99 18.57
C GLN A 164 -39.76 58.42 17.14
N LYS A 165 -40.22 59.60 16.71
CA LYS A 165 -39.89 60.16 15.39
C LYS A 165 -38.39 60.40 15.22
N ARG A 166 -37.69 60.87 16.26
CA ARG A 166 -36.23 61.00 16.24
C ARG A 166 -35.52 59.64 16.13
N ALA A 167 -36.03 58.61 16.80
CA ALA A 167 -35.48 57.26 16.68
C ALA A 167 -35.71 56.67 15.27
N GLU A 168 -36.88 56.90 14.67
CA GLU A 168 -37.19 56.52 13.28
C GLU A 168 -36.24 57.21 12.30
N ILE A 169 -36.05 58.54 12.41
CA ILE A 169 -35.12 59.30 11.57
C ILE A 169 -33.71 58.75 11.71
N LYS A 170 -33.23 58.52 12.93
CA LYS A 170 -31.89 57.96 13.16
C LYS A 170 -31.74 56.57 12.54
N THR A 171 -32.77 55.73 12.62
CA THR A 171 -32.75 54.40 11.97
C THR A 171 -32.64 54.54 10.46
N TRP A 172 -33.33 55.50 9.86
CA TRP A 172 -33.22 55.78 8.43
C TRP A 172 -31.85 56.36 8.06
N GLU A 173 -31.29 57.27 8.85
CA GLU A 173 -29.93 57.79 8.66
C GLU A 173 -28.89 56.67 8.76
N ASP A 174 -28.99 55.75 9.72
CA ASP A 174 -28.07 54.63 9.86
C ASP A 174 -28.19 53.62 8.69
N GLN A 175 -29.41 53.37 8.20
CA GLN A 175 -29.65 52.39 7.14
C GLN A 175 -29.36 52.92 5.74
N PHE A 176 -29.66 54.19 5.52
CA PHE A 176 -29.73 54.79 4.19
C PHE A 176 -28.78 55.97 4.01
N GLU A 177 -28.10 56.41 5.08
CA GLU A 177 -27.12 57.50 5.14
C GLU A 177 -27.68 58.87 4.74
N ASN A 178 -27.98 59.04 3.46
CA ASN A 178 -28.51 60.25 2.88
C ASN A 178 -29.38 59.93 1.65
N PRO A 179 -30.21 60.88 1.18
CA PRO A 179 -31.09 60.68 0.03
C PRO A 179 -30.35 60.25 -1.25
N ASP A 180 -29.11 60.70 -1.45
CA ASP A 180 -28.31 60.35 -2.63
C ASP A 180 -27.88 58.87 -2.58
N ALA A 181 -27.47 58.36 -1.43
CA ALA A 181 -27.13 56.94 -1.23
C ALA A 181 -28.35 56.01 -1.43
N VAL A 182 -29.56 56.46 -1.09
CA VAL A 182 -30.80 55.72 -1.44
C VAL A 182 -31.00 55.68 -2.94
N LEU A 183 -30.79 56.81 -3.63
CA LEU A 183 -30.94 56.90 -5.07
C LEU A 183 -29.93 56.00 -5.79
N ASP A 184 -28.68 55.97 -5.35
CA ASP A 184 -27.64 55.10 -5.88
C ASP A 184 -28.01 53.62 -5.73
N ARG A 185 -28.44 53.20 -4.53
CA ARG A 185 -28.92 51.81 -4.31
C ARG A 185 -30.11 51.46 -5.19
N LEU A 186 -31.01 52.41 -5.44
CA LEU A 186 -32.16 52.19 -6.32
C LEU A 186 -31.73 52.07 -7.78
N LEU A 187 -30.77 52.89 -8.23
CA LEU A 187 -30.17 52.79 -9.56
C LEU A 187 -29.44 51.46 -9.74
N ASP A 188 -28.68 51.00 -8.75
CA ASP A 188 -28.01 49.70 -8.76
C ASP A 188 -29.02 48.56 -8.84
N ALA A 189 -30.05 48.57 -8.00
CA ALA A 189 -31.12 47.58 -8.05
C ALA A 189 -31.85 47.56 -9.40
N ARG A 190 -32.05 48.74 -10.00
CA ARG A 190 -32.65 48.87 -11.34
C ARG A 190 -31.74 48.30 -12.43
N ASN A 191 -30.44 48.59 -12.36
CA ASN A 191 -29.45 48.06 -13.29
C ASN A 191 -29.35 46.53 -13.18
N GLN A 192 -29.30 45.99 -11.96
CA GLN A 192 -29.32 44.54 -11.73
C GLN A 192 -30.59 43.89 -12.27
N LYS A 193 -31.75 44.51 -12.06
CA LYS A 193 -33.02 44.03 -12.63
C LYS A 193 -32.94 44.00 -14.15
N GLN A 194 -32.48 45.08 -14.79
CA GLN A 194 -32.35 45.16 -16.24
C GLN A 194 -31.37 44.12 -16.78
N ASP A 195 -30.23 43.91 -16.12
CA ASP A 195 -29.25 42.88 -16.48
C ASP A 195 -29.84 41.48 -16.36
N CYS A 196 -30.60 41.21 -15.29
CA CYS A 196 -31.29 39.93 -15.11
C CYS A 196 -32.35 39.71 -16.19
N GLU A 197 -33.15 40.72 -16.56
CA GLU A 197 -34.14 40.65 -17.64
C GLU A 197 -33.47 40.43 -19.02
N GLN A 198 -32.33 41.08 -19.27
CA GLN A 198 -31.55 40.87 -20.49
C GLN A 198 -30.93 39.47 -20.54
N LYS A 199 -30.47 38.93 -19.40
CA LYS A 199 -29.98 37.55 -19.32
C LYS A 199 -31.11 36.55 -19.53
N LEU A 200 -32.30 36.83 -18.97
CA LEU A 200 -33.48 35.98 -19.11
C LEU A 200 -33.96 35.89 -20.56
N THR A 201 -33.97 37.03 -21.27
CA THR A 201 -34.36 37.09 -22.69
C THR A 201 -33.33 36.46 -23.63
N LYS A 202 -32.06 36.39 -23.22
CA LYS A 202 -30.98 35.72 -23.96
C LYS A 202 -30.84 34.23 -23.66
N LEU A 203 -31.60 33.69 -22.70
CA LEU A 203 -31.59 32.25 -22.44
C LEU A 203 -32.16 31.53 -23.67
N PRO A 204 -31.43 30.55 -24.22
CA PRO A 204 -31.96 29.73 -25.29
C PRO A 204 -33.18 28.94 -24.81
N PRO A 205 -34.16 28.66 -25.70
CA PRO A 205 -35.27 27.78 -25.37
C PRO A 205 -34.75 26.38 -24.97
N LEU A 206 -35.56 25.64 -24.21
CA LEU A 206 -35.19 24.27 -23.86
C LEU A 206 -34.96 23.45 -25.14
N PRO A 207 -33.91 22.61 -25.19
CA PRO A 207 -33.65 21.73 -26.33
C PRO A 207 -34.85 20.85 -26.66
N GLU A 208 -35.10 20.62 -27.94
CA GLU A 208 -36.20 19.76 -28.42
C GLU A 208 -36.16 18.39 -27.72
N GLY A 209 -37.27 18.02 -27.08
CA GLY A 209 -37.41 16.76 -26.32
C GLY A 209 -37.28 16.87 -24.80
N SER A 210 -36.99 18.06 -24.25
CA SER A 210 -36.85 18.27 -22.80
C SER A 210 -38.16 18.80 -22.21
N GLU A 211 -38.81 18.05 -21.31
CA GLU A 211 -40.09 18.46 -20.69
C GLU A 211 -39.92 19.63 -19.70
N ASN A 212 -38.82 19.66 -18.94
CA ASN A 212 -38.50 20.72 -17.98
C ASN A 212 -36.98 20.80 -17.71
N THR A 213 -36.53 21.84 -17.00
CA THR A 213 -35.10 22.10 -16.71
C THR A 213 -34.48 21.02 -15.82
N GLU A 214 -35.24 20.47 -14.87
CA GLU A 214 -34.78 19.38 -13.99
C GLU A 214 -34.56 18.08 -14.77
N ALA A 215 -35.44 17.75 -15.73
CA ALA A 215 -35.29 16.59 -16.60
C ALA A 215 -34.07 16.74 -17.51
N LEU A 216 -33.81 17.94 -18.04
CA LEU A 216 -32.61 18.24 -18.82
C LEU A 216 -31.33 18.05 -17.99
N GLU A 217 -31.31 18.57 -16.75
CA GLU A 217 -30.17 18.41 -15.85
C GLU A 217 -29.95 16.95 -15.46
N GLY A 218 -31.02 16.19 -15.23
CA GLY A 218 -30.99 14.75 -15.03
C GLY A 218 -30.42 13.99 -16.23
N GLU A 219 -30.88 14.29 -17.45
CA GLU A 219 -30.33 13.71 -18.68
C GLU A 219 -28.86 14.07 -18.89
N PHE A 220 -28.50 15.34 -18.70
CA PHE A 220 -27.14 15.81 -18.84
C PHE A 220 -26.21 15.10 -17.87
N ASN A 221 -26.60 14.99 -16.60
CA ASN A 221 -25.82 14.27 -15.60
C ASN A 221 -25.71 12.78 -15.92
N ARG A 222 -26.78 12.13 -16.42
CA ARG A 222 -26.73 10.73 -16.88
C ARG A 222 -25.77 10.56 -18.06
N LYS A 223 -25.86 11.42 -19.09
CA LYS A 223 -24.95 11.40 -20.25
C LYS A 223 -23.51 11.67 -19.83
N ARG A 224 -23.30 12.59 -18.88
CA ARG A 224 -21.98 12.89 -18.31
C ARG A 224 -21.41 11.69 -17.56
N SER A 225 -22.18 11.07 -16.66
CA SER A 225 -21.75 9.87 -15.95
C SER A 225 -21.46 8.71 -16.92
N ARG A 226 -22.28 8.53 -17.96
CA ARG A 226 -22.03 7.52 -19.01
C ARG A 226 -20.75 7.81 -19.79
N LEU A 227 -20.49 9.07 -20.12
CA LEU A 227 -19.25 9.49 -20.78
C LEU A 227 -18.03 9.17 -19.90
N THR A 228 -18.13 9.39 -18.58
CA THR A 228 -17.08 9.05 -17.63
C THR A 228 -16.81 7.56 -17.62
N VAL A 229 -17.84 6.72 -17.50
CA VAL A 229 -17.70 5.25 -17.56
C VAL A 229 -17.06 4.78 -18.87
N ILE A 230 -17.50 5.34 -20.01
CA ILE A 230 -16.91 4.99 -21.31
C ILE A 230 -15.42 5.37 -21.35
N LYS A 231 -15.05 6.56 -20.87
CA LYS A 231 -13.67 7.06 -20.94
C LYS A 231 -12.73 6.37 -19.95
N GLU A 232 -13.19 6.09 -18.75
CA GLU A 232 -12.35 5.62 -17.64
C GLU A 232 -12.32 4.09 -17.52
N GLU A 233 -13.35 3.39 -18.00
CA GLU A 233 -13.44 1.93 -17.92
C GLU A 233 -13.47 1.28 -19.31
N GLU A 234 -14.53 1.52 -20.10
CA GLU A 234 -14.78 0.74 -21.33
C GLU A 234 -13.70 0.96 -22.41
N LEU A 235 -13.23 2.20 -22.60
CA LEU A 235 -12.24 2.55 -23.60
C LEU A 235 -10.83 2.02 -23.24
N PRO A 236 -10.33 2.17 -21.99
CA PRO A 236 -9.11 1.50 -21.55
C PRO A 236 -9.19 -0.02 -21.69
N ASP A 237 -10.30 -0.64 -21.30
CA ASP A 237 -10.48 -2.09 -21.41
C ASP A 237 -10.45 -2.57 -22.87
N ALA A 238 -11.15 -1.88 -23.77
CA ALA A 238 -11.11 -2.19 -25.19
C ALA A 238 -9.69 -2.01 -25.78
N THR A 239 -8.97 -0.99 -25.33
CA THR A 239 -7.57 -0.73 -25.76
C THR A 239 -6.63 -1.82 -25.23
N ASN A 240 -6.81 -2.25 -23.99
CA ASN A 240 -6.04 -3.34 -23.38
C ASN A 240 -6.32 -4.66 -24.08
N GLN A 241 -7.59 -4.98 -24.38
CA GLN A 241 -7.97 -6.17 -25.16
C GLN A 241 -7.35 -6.12 -26.55
N GLN A 242 -7.40 -4.98 -27.25
CA GLN A 242 -6.74 -4.83 -28.55
C GLN A 242 -5.22 -5.03 -28.45
N SER A 243 -4.59 -4.50 -27.40
CA SER A 243 -3.15 -4.64 -27.16
C SER A 243 -2.77 -6.09 -26.88
N ALA A 244 -3.57 -6.80 -26.08
CA ALA A 244 -3.38 -8.23 -25.79
C ALA A 244 -3.52 -9.08 -27.06
N LEU A 245 -4.51 -8.80 -27.90
CA LEU A 245 -4.70 -9.45 -29.20
C LEU A 245 -3.54 -9.17 -30.16
N LYS A 246 -3.06 -7.92 -30.24
CA LYS A 246 -1.86 -7.57 -31.03
C LYS A 246 -0.59 -8.22 -30.50
N ALA A 247 -0.46 -8.40 -29.18
CA ALA A 247 0.69 -9.10 -28.58
C ALA A 247 0.67 -10.61 -28.84
N THR A 248 -0.52 -11.19 -29.07
CA THR A 248 -0.68 -12.60 -29.49
C THR A 248 -0.72 -12.77 -31.00
N GLU A 249 -0.77 -11.68 -31.76
CA GLU A 249 -0.65 -11.70 -33.22
C GLU A 249 0.74 -12.22 -33.56
N PRO A 250 0.86 -13.36 -34.27
CA PRO A 250 2.15 -13.87 -34.68
C PRO A 250 2.88 -12.75 -35.44
N GLY A 251 4.16 -12.50 -35.13
CA GLY A 251 4.97 -11.49 -35.81
C GLY A 251 5.22 -11.76 -37.29
N ARG A 252 4.51 -12.74 -37.87
CA ARG A 252 4.49 -13.09 -39.27
C ARG A 252 3.05 -13.15 -39.75
N THR A 253 2.80 -12.52 -40.88
CA THR A 253 1.52 -12.60 -41.58
C THR A 253 1.25 -14.03 -42.03
N THR A 254 -0.02 -14.35 -42.30
CA THR A 254 -0.42 -15.63 -42.89
C THR A 254 0.28 -15.90 -44.23
N GLN A 255 0.56 -14.85 -45.01
CA GLN A 255 1.31 -14.96 -46.26
C GLN A 255 2.77 -15.35 -46.00
N GLU A 256 3.46 -14.70 -45.07
CA GLU A 256 4.85 -15.04 -44.71
C GLU A 256 4.97 -16.47 -44.17
N LEU A 257 3.97 -16.96 -43.43
CA LEU A 257 3.93 -18.36 -42.99
C LEU A 257 3.74 -19.33 -44.17
N ALA A 258 2.90 -18.99 -45.15
CA ALA A 258 2.72 -19.79 -46.36
C ALA A 258 4.00 -19.85 -47.22
N ASP A 259 4.70 -18.72 -47.33
CA ASP A 259 5.97 -18.63 -48.06
C ASP A 259 7.04 -19.50 -47.37
N LEU A 260 7.14 -19.46 -46.04
CA LEU A 260 8.05 -20.31 -45.26
C LEU A 260 7.77 -21.80 -45.40
N ILE A 261 6.49 -22.20 -45.41
CA ILE A 261 6.10 -23.60 -45.65
C ILE A 261 6.55 -24.02 -47.04
N THR A 262 6.30 -23.18 -48.05
CA THR A 262 6.67 -23.45 -49.44
C THR A 262 8.19 -23.59 -49.59
N GLU A 263 8.96 -22.71 -48.96
CA GLU A 263 10.43 -22.77 -48.97
C GLU A 263 10.94 -24.04 -48.27
N ALA A 264 10.37 -24.39 -47.11
CA ALA A 264 10.73 -25.60 -46.37
C ALA A 264 10.42 -26.88 -47.15
N GLU A 265 9.25 -26.95 -47.80
CA GLU A 265 8.86 -28.08 -48.65
C GLU A 265 9.78 -28.23 -49.86
N SER A 266 10.14 -27.12 -50.51
CA SER A 266 11.06 -27.12 -51.64
C SER A 266 12.47 -27.60 -51.24
N SER A 267 12.95 -27.14 -50.09
CA SER A 267 14.24 -27.55 -49.51
C SER A 267 14.23 -29.02 -49.15
N TYR A 268 13.17 -29.50 -48.50
CA TYR A 268 13.00 -30.91 -48.18
C TYR A 268 13.00 -31.79 -49.44
N ALA A 269 12.25 -31.41 -50.47
CA ALA A 269 12.19 -32.14 -51.73
C ALA A 269 13.57 -32.24 -52.41
N LEU A 270 14.37 -31.17 -52.37
CA LEU A 270 15.73 -31.16 -52.90
C LEU A 270 16.64 -32.12 -52.13
N GLN A 271 16.63 -32.05 -50.79
CA GLN A 271 17.45 -32.93 -49.95
C GLN A 271 17.06 -34.40 -50.11
N LYS A 272 15.76 -34.69 -50.22
CA LYS A 272 15.26 -36.05 -50.47
C LYS A 272 15.79 -36.62 -51.78
N ARG A 273 15.73 -35.87 -52.89
CA ARG A 273 16.28 -36.31 -54.19
C ARG A 273 17.79 -36.56 -54.10
N ARG A 274 18.52 -35.71 -53.38
CA ARG A 274 19.95 -35.90 -53.16
C ARG A 274 20.23 -37.20 -52.39
N LEU A 275 19.50 -37.46 -51.31
CA LEU A 275 19.61 -38.71 -50.57
C LEU A 275 19.33 -39.93 -51.44
N GLU A 276 18.25 -39.91 -52.23
CA GLU A 276 17.89 -41.00 -53.14
C GLU A 276 19.01 -41.27 -54.16
N SER A 277 19.64 -40.22 -54.71
CA SER A 277 20.78 -40.38 -55.62
C SER A 277 21.99 -41.01 -54.93
N LEU A 278 22.31 -40.60 -53.70
CA LEU A 278 23.41 -41.16 -52.92
C LEU A 278 23.16 -42.61 -52.53
N MET A 279 21.91 -42.97 -52.22
CA MET A 279 21.54 -44.36 -51.95
C MET A 279 21.76 -45.26 -53.16
N ARG A 280 21.40 -44.82 -54.37
CA ARG A 280 21.67 -45.58 -55.61
C ARG A 280 23.18 -45.77 -55.83
N VAL A 281 23.97 -44.72 -55.64
CA VAL A 281 25.44 -44.81 -55.75
C VAL A 281 26.00 -45.79 -54.72
N LYS A 282 25.54 -45.72 -53.47
CA LYS A 282 25.95 -46.64 -52.41
C LYS A 282 25.63 -48.09 -52.75
N GLU A 283 24.42 -48.35 -53.26
CA GLU A 283 24.00 -49.69 -53.65
C GLU A 283 24.87 -50.24 -54.79
N GLN A 284 25.11 -49.46 -55.84
CA GLN A 284 25.99 -49.85 -56.94
C GLN A 284 27.43 -50.10 -56.48
N PHE A 285 27.95 -49.25 -55.60
CA PHE A 285 29.27 -49.45 -55.01
C PHE A 285 29.34 -50.75 -54.18
N GLN A 286 28.31 -51.03 -53.39
CA GLN A 286 28.24 -52.27 -52.61
C GLN A 286 28.15 -53.50 -53.51
N GLN A 287 27.41 -53.43 -54.62
CA GLN A 287 27.36 -54.49 -55.62
C GLN A 287 28.74 -54.73 -56.25
N MET A 288 29.43 -53.68 -56.72
CA MET A 288 30.79 -53.78 -57.26
C MET A 288 31.78 -54.35 -56.24
N LYS A 289 31.70 -53.89 -54.98
CA LYS A 289 32.53 -54.42 -53.88
C LYS A 289 32.25 -55.90 -53.65
N SER A 290 30.98 -56.31 -53.59
CA SER A 290 30.62 -57.72 -53.40
C SER A 290 31.08 -58.61 -54.55
N GLN A 291 31.07 -58.09 -55.78
CA GLN A 291 31.64 -58.79 -56.94
C GLN A 291 33.14 -58.95 -56.76
N LEU A 292 33.86 -57.89 -56.36
CA LEU A 292 35.30 -57.96 -56.10
C LEU A 292 35.64 -58.97 -54.98
N ASP A 293 34.87 -58.95 -53.89
CA ASP A 293 35.01 -59.83 -52.71
C ASP A 293 34.59 -61.29 -52.99
N SER A 294 33.93 -61.59 -54.12
CA SER A 294 33.40 -62.94 -54.46
C SER A 294 34.42 -63.94 -55.04
N GLY A 295 35.73 -63.69 -54.85
CA GLY A 295 36.79 -64.55 -55.38
C GLY A 295 37.33 -64.13 -56.75
N THR A 296 37.09 -62.88 -57.18
CA THR A 296 37.66 -62.34 -58.44
C THR A 296 39.18 -62.43 -58.48
N LEU A 297 39.83 -62.42 -57.31
CA LEU A 297 41.27 -62.54 -57.15
C LEU A 297 41.75 -64.00 -57.08
N ASP A 298 40.87 -65.00 -56.97
CA ASP A 298 41.26 -66.42 -56.87
C ASP A 298 42.07 -66.93 -58.08
N PRO A 299 41.74 -66.55 -59.33
CA PRO A 299 42.58 -66.89 -60.47
C PRO A 299 43.98 -66.27 -60.38
N TRP A 300 44.08 -65.06 -59.84
CA TRP A 300 45.35 -64.37 -59.65
C TRP A 300 46.17 -64.98 -58.50
N THR A 301 45.58 -65.24 -57.34
CA THR A 301 46.27 -65.86 -56.19
C THR A 301 46.78 -67.25 -56.55
N LYS A 302 45.99 -68.04 -57.30
CA LYS A 302 46.44 -69.33 -57.82
C LYS A 302 47.64 -69.21 -58.76
N ARG A 303 47.63 -68.23 -59.67
CA ARG A 303 48.75 -67.95 -60.57
C ARG A 303 50.00 -67.49 -59.80
N LEU A 304 49.82 -66.60 -58.81
CA LEU A 304 50.89 -66.14 -57.94
C LEU A 304 51.55 -67.32 -57.21
N SER A 305 50.76 -68.19 -56.57
CA SER A 305 51.26 -69.39 -55.89
C SER A 305 52.05 -70.30 -56.84
N GLN A 306 51.58 -70.49 -58.07
CA GLN A 306 52.30 -71.26 -59.09
C GLN A 306 53.66 -70.64 -59.45
N THR A 307 53.69 -69.32 -59.67
CA THR A 307 54.93 -68.59 -59.99
C THR A 307 55.92 -68.62 -58.82
N ILE A 308 55.45 -68.47 -57.58
CA ILE A 308 56.29 -68.60 -56.37
C ILE A 308 56.94 -69.99 -56.32
N GLN A 309 56.15 -71.04 -56.53
CA GLN A 309 56.63 -72.42 -56.50
C GLN A 309 57.66 -72.69 -57.61
N GLN A 310 57.45 -72.18 -58.82
CA GLN A 310 58.39 -72.30 -59.94
C GLN A 310 59.73 -71.61 -59.66
N ILE A 311 59.72 -70.35 -59.22
CA ILE A 311 60.94 -69.55 -59.03
C ILE A 311 61.73 -70.00 -57.80
N THR A 312 61.04 -70.52 -56.78
CA THR A 312 61.68 -70.91 -55.53
C THR A 312 62.04 -72.39 -55.47
N SER A 313 61.81 -73.15 -56.54
CA SER A 313 61.99 -74.61 -56.60
C SER A 313 61.19 -75.32 -55.50
N ASN A 314 59.92 -74.95 -55.36
CA ASN A 314 58.95 -75.43 -54.36
C ASN A 314 59.34 -75.19 -52.89
N ARG A 315 60.33 -74.32 -52.60
CA ARG A 315 60.69 -73.96 -51.22
C ARG A 315 59.59 -73.17 -50.51
N TYR A 316 58.83 -72.39 -51.28
CA TYR A 316 57.71 -71.61 -50.79
C TYR A 316 56.47 -71.92 -51.63
N LYS A 317 55.31 -71.98 -50.98
CA LYS A 317 54.04 -72.41 -51.57
C LYS A 317 53.14 -71.23 -51.89
N ASP A 318 53.02 -70.29 -50.97
CA ASP A 318 52.06 -69.20 -51.11
C ASP A 318 52.46 -67.98 -50.29
N LEU A 319 51.80 -66.85 -50.57
CA LEU A 319 51.91 -65.61 -49.83
C LEU A 319 50.69 -65.45 -48.92
N ASP A 320 50.95 -65.17 -47.64
CA ASP A 320 49.91 -64.82 -46.68
C ASP A 320 49.68 -63.30 -46.71
N PHE A 321 48.62 -62.89 -47.41
CA PHE A 321 48.25 -61.48 -47.57
C PHE A 321 47.66 -60.87 -46.30
N ASP A 322 47.03 -61.68 -45.44
CA ASP A 322 46.38 -61.22 -44.21
C ASP A 322 47.38 -61.16 -43.04
N GLY A 323 48.27 -62.15 -42.95
CA GLY A 323 49.25 -62.29 -41.88
C GLY A 323 50.64 -61.71 -42.18
N GLY A 324 50.94 -61.31 -43.42
CA GLY A 324 52.20 -60.66 -43.79
C GLY A 324 53.41 -61.59 -43.80
N GLY A 325 53.34 -62.70 -44.53
CA GLY A 325 54.41 -63.70 -44.59
C GLY A 325 54.37 -64.60 -45.82
N VAL A 326 55.30 -65.57 -45.87
CA VAL A 326 55.36 -66.58 -46.94
C VAL A 326 55.26 -67.96 -46.32
N THR A 327 54.38 -68.81 -46.85
CA THR A 327 54.24 -70.21 -46.43
C THR A 327 55.36 -71.04 -47.04
N GLY A 328 56.24 -71.59 -46.19
CA GLY A 328 57.29 -72.52 -46.60
C GLY A 328 56.74 -73.90 -47.01
N ALA A 329 57.57 -74.72 -47.65
CA ALA A 329 57.20 -76.08 -48.06
C ALA A 329 56.67 -76.96 -46.91
N SER A 330 57.19 -76.76 -45.69
CA SER A 330 56.79 -77.43 -44.45
C SER A 330 55.43 -76.97 -43.89
N GLY A 331 54.81 -75.93 -44.47
CA GLY A 331 53.56 -75.34 -44.00
C GLY A 331 53.74 -74.25 -42.93
N ILE A 332 54.97 -73.98 -42.50
CA ILE A 332 55.26 -72.88 -41.56
C ILE A 332 55.21 -71.54 -42.30
N VAL A 333 54.48 -70.57 -41.74
CA VAL A 333 54.48 -69.19 -42.23
C VAL A 333 55.71 -68.47 -41.69
N ILE A 334 56.52 -67.93 -42.60
CA ILE A 334 57.70 -67.15 -42.27
C ILE A 334 57.36 -65.66 -42.44
N PRO A 335 57.41 -64.86 -41.37
CA PRO A 335 57.17 -63.42 -41.43
C PRO A 335 58.09 -62.73 -42.44
N HIS A 336 57.59 -61.71 -43.12
CA HIS A 336 58.33 -60.98 -44.14
C HIS A 336 59.69 -60.45 -43.63
N GLU A 337 59.78 -59.99 -42.39
CA GLU A 337 60.99 -59.44 -41.78
C GLU A 337 62.15 -60.44 -41.79
N LEU A 338 61.83 -61.74 -41.61
CA LEU A 338 62.81 -62.83 -41.51
C LEU A 338 63.25 -63.39 -42.88
N LEU A 339 62.66 -62.91 -43.99
CA LEU A 339 63.05 -63.36 -45.33
C LEU A 339 64.37 -62.70 -45.77
N SER A 340 65.22 -63.50 -46.43
CA SER A 340 66.44 -62.99 -47.07
C SER A 340 66.11 -62.02 -48.21
N MET A 341 67.05 -61.13 -48.54
CA MET A 341 66.86 -60.12 -49.60
C MET A 341 66.50 -60.75 -50.95
N GLY A 342 67.22 -61.79 -51.38
CA GLY A 342 66.88 -62.50 -52.62
C GLY A 342 65.51 -63.19 -52.58
N THR A 343 65.00 -63.56 -51.41
CA THR A 343 63.64 -64.14 -51.26
C THR A 343 62.58 -63.05 -51.36
N LYS A 344 62.80 -61.90 -50.71
CA LYS A 344 61.94 -60.71 -50.88
C LYS A 344 61.90 -60.27 -52.35
N ALA A 345 63.04 -60.23 -53.03
CA ALA A 345 63.13 -59.94 -54.45
C ALA A 345 62.35 -60.96 -55.30
N SER A 346 62.47 -62.25 -55.01
CA SER A 346 61.69 -63.31 -55.69
C SER A 346 60.18 -63.13 -55.49
N MET A 347 59.71 -62.88 -54.27
CA MET A 347 58.28 -62.65 -53.99
C MET A 347 57.79 -61.39 -54.71
N GLY A 348 58.54 -60.31 -54.63
CA GLY A 348 58.22 -59.06 -55.33
C GLY A 348 58.14 -59.24 -56.84
N PHE A 349 59.01 -60.06 -57.43
CA PHE A 349 58.91 -60.42 -58.85
C PHE A 349 57.64 -61.23 -59.13
N CYS A 350 57.36 -62.29 -58.36
CA CYS A 350 56.19 -63.15 -58.55
C CYS A 350 54.87 -62.37 -58.47
N ILE A 351 54.75 -61.45 -57.50
CA ILE A 351 53.58 -60.57 -57.34
C ILE A 351 53.41 -59.70 -58.59
N ARG A 352 54.46 -58.99 -59.01
CA ARG A 352 54.37 -58.08 -60.16
C ARG A 352 54.05 -58.82 -61.45
N LEU A 353 54.69 -59.96 -61.69
CA LEU A 353 54.46 -60.74 -62.90
C LEU A 353 53.05 -61.35 -62.92
N SER A 354 52.59 -61.93 -61.80
CA SER A 354 51.23 -62.48 -61.73
C SER A 354 50.16 -61.41 -61.88
N MET A 355 50.36 -60.21 -61.32
CA MET A 355 49.46 -59.06 -61.53
C MET A 355 49.49 -58.59 -62.98
N ALA A 356 50.67 -58.45 -63.59
CA ALA A 356 50.78 -58.09 -65.00
C ALA A 356 50.05 -59.11 -65.88
N ALA A 357 50.20 -60.40 -65.59
CA ALA A 357 49.50 -61.47 -66.30
C ALA A 357 47.97 -61.39 -66.13
N HIS A 358 47.49 -61.06 -64.94
CA HIS A 358 46.07 -60.90 -64.66
C HIS A 358 45.48 -59.68 -65.36
N PHE A 359 46.13 -58.51 -65.27
CA PHE A 359 45.62 -57.28 -65.88
C PHE A 359 45.77 -57.24 -67.40
N LEU A 360 46.75 -57.95 -67.97
CA LEU A 360 46.93 -58.07 -69.42
C LEU A 360 46.07 -59.18 -70.05
N GLU A 361 45.30 -59.93 -69.25
CA GLU A 361 44.41 -60.96 -69.77
C GLU A 361 43.34 -60.34 -70.69
N GLY A 362 43.23 -60.86 -71.91
CA GLY A 362 42.32 -60.31 -72.94
C GLY A 362 42.72 -58.96 -73.56
N LEU A 363 43.82 -58.33 -73.12
CA LEU A 363 44.28 -57.03 -73.63
C LEU A 363 45.53 -57.15 -74.52
N ASN A 364 45.65 -56.28 -75.54
CA ASN A 364 46.85 -56.13 -76.35
C ASN A 364 47.85 -55.19 -75.64
N GLY A 365 48.64 -55.73 -74.71
CA GLY A 365 49.67 -54.98 -73.98
C GLY A 365 51.00 -55.73 -73.87
N PHE A 366 52.02 -55.05 -73.34
CA PHE A 366 53.39 -55.54 -73.19
C PHE A 366 53.91 -55.28 -71.76
N LEU A 367 55.00 -55.95 -71.40
CA LEU A 367 55.66 -55.82 -70.10
C LEU A 367 57.08 -55.25 -70.28
N ILE A 368 57.44 -54.21 -69.54
CA ILE A 368 58.81 -53.71 -69.44
C ILE A 368 59.37 -54.02 -68.06
N LEU A 369 60.57 -54.58 -68.00
CA LEU A 369 61.26 -54.92 -66.75
C LEU A 369 62.66 -54.31 -66.74
N ASP A 370 63.02 -53.64 -65.65
CA ASP A 370 64.36 -53.10 -65.42
C ASP A 370 65.09 -53.97 -64.40
N ASP A 371 66.09 -54.69 -64.88
CA ASP A 371 66.96 -55.66 -64.20
C ASP A 371 66.29 -56.54 -63.13
N PRO A 372 65.23 -57.31 -63.49
CA PRO A 372 64.40 -58.01 -62.51
C PRO A 372 65.10 -59.16 -61.77
N MET A 373 66.33 -59.51 -62.15
CA MET A 373 67.07 -60.67 -61.66
C MET A 373 68.31 -60.32 -60.82
N VAL A 374 68.60 -59.03 -60.60
CA VAL A 374 69.84 -58.55 -59.97
C VAL A 374 70.09 -59.09 -58.55
N ASP A 375 69.03 -59.22 -57.74
CA ASP A 375 69.13 -59.67 -56.34
C ASP A 375 68.96 -61.20 -56.19
N LEU A 376 68.93 -61.95 -57.29
CA LEU A 376 68.64 -63.39 -57.29
C LEU A 376 69.93 -64.22 -57.40
N ASP A 377 69.95 -65.38 -56.74
CA ASP A 377 71.00 -66.38 -56.95
C ASP A 377 70.86 -67.07 -58.31
N ALA A 378 71.94 -67.67 -58.83
CA ALA A 378 71.98 -68.23 -60.19
C ALA A 378 70.91 -69.29 -60.49
N ASP A 379 70.43 -70.05 -59.50
CA ASP A 379 69.32 -70.99 -59.70
C ASP A 379 67.99 -70.23 -59.90
N ARG A 380 67.72 -69.25 -59.03
CA ARG A 380 66.53 -68.39 -59.13
C ARG A 380 66.54 -67.52 -60.38
N GLN A 381 67.70 -67.04 -60.85
CA GLN A 381 67.82 -66.32 -62.12
C GLN A 381 67.37 -67.18 -63.30
N LYS A 382 67.83 -68.44 -63.37
CA LYS A 382 67.39 -69.39 -64.41
C LYS A 382 65.89 -69.64 -64.37
N LYS A 383 65.34 -69.91 -63.18
CA LYS A 383 63.89 -70.13 -63.02
C LYS A 383 63.06 -68.90 -63.37
N THR A 384 63.57 -67.71 -63.02
CA THR A 384 62.92 -66.44 -63.38
C THR A 384 62.94 -66.24 -64.90
N ALA A 385 64.05 -66.56 -65.56
CA ALA A 385 64.15 -66.51 -67.02
C ALA A 385 63.20 -67.51 -67.70
N ASP A 386 63.07 -68.75 -67.18
CA ASP A 386 62.13 -69.75 -67.69
C ASP A 386 60.68 -69.22 -67.64
N VAL A 387 60.29 -68.66 -66.49
CA VAL A 387 58.94 -68.09 -66.29
C VAL A 387 58.69 -66.88 -67.18
N LEU A 388 59.69 -66.00 -67.37
CA LEU A 388 59.58 -64.87 -68.27
C LEU A 388 59.45 -65.29 -69.74
N GLN A 389 60.16 -66.34 -70.16
CA GLN A 389 60.02 -66.88 -71.51
C GLN A 389 58.64 -67.49 -71.73
N GLU A 390 58.07 -68.19 -70.74
CA GLU A 390 56.69 -68.68 -70.81
C GLU A 390 55.70 -67.52 -70.97
N PHE A 391 55.85 -66.46 -70.18
CA PHE A 391 55.02 -65.26 -70.31
C PHE A 391 55.20 -64.57 -71.68
N ALA A 392 56.43 -64.55 -72.21
CA ALA A 392 56.77 -63.96 -73.50
C ALA A 392 56.16 -64.70 -74.70
N GLN A 393 55.70 -65.95 -74.53
CA GLN A 393 54.95 -66.66 -75.58
C GLN A 393 53.59 -66.03 -75.85
N GLN A 394 53.01 -65.33 -74.87
CA GLN A 394 51.67 -64.76 -74.95
C GLN A 394 51.67 -63.23 -75.08
N LYS A 395 52.67 -62.56 -74.48
CA LYS A 395 52.76 -61.10 -74.42
C LYS A 395 54.17 -60.64 -74.77
N GLN A 396 54.31 -59.46 -75.37
CA GLN A 396 55.63 -58.89 -75.63
C GLN A 396 56.30 -58.51 -74.29
N VAL A 397 57.57 -58.89 -74.12
CA VAL A 397 58.38 -58.55 -72.95
C VAL A 397 59.63 -57.80 -73.41
N ILE A 398 59.87 -56.62 -72.85
CA ILE A 398 61.08 -55.83 -73.04
C ILE A 398 61.82 -55.82 -71.70
N LEU A 399 63.02 -56.41 -71.68
CA LEU A 399 63.84 -56.46 -70.48
C LEU A 399 65.11 -55.63 -70.66
N LEU A 400 65.35 -54.73 -69.73
CA LEU A 400 66.55 -53.90 -69.65
C LEU A 400 67.45 -54.50 -68.58
N THR A 401 68.73 -54.71 -68.89
CA THR A 401 69.71 -55.19 -67.93
C THR A 401 71.11 -54.78 -68.38
N CYS A 402 71.98 -54.47 -67.42
CA CYS A 402 73.41 -54.27 -67.66
C CYS A 402 74.23 -55.57 -67.50
N HIS A 403 73.59 -56.67 -67.11
CA HIS A 403 74.24 -57.95 -66.85
C HIS A 403 74.13 -58.86 -68.07
N GLU A 404 75.25 -59.06 -68.80
CA GLU A 404 75.28 -59.96 -69.97
C GLU A 404 74.84 -61.39 -69.63
N ALA A 405 75.16 -61.85 -68.42
CA ALA A 405 74.73 -63.16 -67.92
C ALA A 405 73.20 -63.29 -67.84
N HIS A 406 72.48 -62.21 -67.47
CA HIS A 406 71.02 -62.19 -67.43
C HIS A 406 70.43 -62.21 -68.84
N ALA A 407 70.99 -61.39 -69.75
CA ALA A 407 70.56 -61.35 -71.13
C ALA A 407 70.72 -62.72 -71.83
N ALA A 408 71.85 -63.40 -71.58
CA ALA A 408 72.15 -64.72 -72.14
C ALA A 408 71.17 -65.82 -71.69
N LEU A 409 70.51 -65.67 -70.53
CA LEU A 409 69.45 -66.58 -70.08
C LEU A 409 68.13 -66.40 -70.85
N LEU A 410 67.93 -65.27 -71.52
CA LEU A 410 66.66 -64.87 -72.12
C LEU A 410 66.69 -64.84 -73.65
N THR A 411 67.79 -64.40 -74.26
CA THR A 411 67.92 -64.27 -75.71
C THR A 411 69.34 -64.51 -76.19
N LYS A 412 69.46 -65.03 -77.42
CA LYS A 412 70.75 -65.19 -78.12
C LYS A 412 71.18 -63.93 -78.87
N SER A 413 70.30 -62.94 -79.00
CA SER A 413 70.53 -61.74 -79.78
C SER A 413 69.99 -60.51 -79.04
N PRO A 414 70.63 -60.08 -77.95
CA PRO A 414 70.21 -58.89 -77.21
C PRO A 414 70.48 -57.62 -78.03
N LEU A 415 69.57 -56.64 -77.91
CA LEU A 415 69.84 -55.30 -78.42
C LEU A 415 70.80 -54.60 -77.46
N GLN A 416 72.04 -54.38 -77.90
CA GLN A 416 73.02 -53.64 -77.11
C GLN A 416 72.88 -52.14 -77.39
N ILE A 417 72.68 -51.36 -76.32
CA ILE A 417 72.70 -49.91 -76.36
C ILE A 417 74.02 -49.47 -75.75
N THR A 418 74.96 -49.05 -76.59
CA THR A 418 76.19 -48.42 -76.13
C THR A 418 76.00 -46.91 -76.05
N ARG A 419 76.60 -46.30 -75.04
CA ARG A 419 76.70 -44.85 -74.97
C ARG A 419 77.80 -44.41 -75.93
N ASP A 420 77.48 -43.49 -76.83
CA ASP A 420 78.49 -42.86 -77.68
C ASP A 420 79.28 -41.85 -76.83
N ASP A 421 80.35 -42.33 -76.20
CA ASP A 421 81.20 -41.53 -75.31
C ASP A 421 82.30 -40.77 -76.07
N GLY A 422 82.22 -40.68 -77.41
CA GLY A 422 83.09 -39.82 -78.21
C GLY A 422 84.58 -40.21 -78.17
N GLN A 423 84.89 -41.50 -78.05
CA GLN A 423 86.22 -42.03 -78.35
C GLN A 423 86.13 -43.04 -79.51
N ASP A 424 86.62 -42.61 -80.66
CA ASP A 424 86.86 -43.40 -81.86
C ASP A 424 87.63 -44.69 -81.52
N GLU A 425 87.10 -45.85 -81.90
CA GLU A 425 87.86 -46.80 -82.72
C GLU A 425 86.93 -47.76 -83.47
N ALA A 426 87.21 -47.88 -84.76
CA ALA A 426 86.40 -48.52 -85.77
C ALA A 426 86.30 -50.05 -85.60
N THR A 427 85.11 -50.62 -85.83
CA THR A 427 84.94 -51.85 -86.65
C THR A 427 83.47 -52.13 -87.00
N SER A 428 83.12 -51.87 -88.26
CA SER A 428 82.16 -52.55 -89.17
C SER A 428 80.65 -52.64 -88.84
N PRO A 429 79.79 -52.64 -89.88
CA PRO A 429 78.50 -51.97 -89.83
C PRO A 429 77.35 -52.81 -89.27
N ALA A 430 76.42 -52.08 -88.69
CA ALA A 430 75.10 -52.50 -88.28
C ALA A 430 74.38 -53.37 -89.33
N SER A 431 73.88 -54.53 -88.88
CA SER A 431 72.71 -55.12 -89.51
C SER A 431 71.50 -54.26 -89.13
N SER A 432 71.17 -53.29 -89.95
CA SER A 432 69.92 -52.55 -89.85
C SER A 432 68.74 -53.50 -90.15
N ALA A 433 68.20 -54.13 -89.11
CA ALA A 433 66.91 -54.79 -89.19
C ALA A 433 65.82 -53.71 -89.22
N VAL A 434 65.39 -53.34 -90.42
CA VAL A 434 64.19 -52.53 -90.64
C VAL A 434 62.99 -53.35 -90.16
N TYR A 435 62.40 -52.96 -89.02
CA TYR A 435 61.13 -53.51 -88.55
C TYR A 435 60.01 -53.04 -89.49
N GLN A 436 59.47 -53.98 -90.29
CA GLN A 436 58.20 -53.79 -90.98
C GLN A 436 57.07 -54.29 -90.07
N PRO A 437 56.13 -53.44 -89.64
CA PRO A 437 54.95 -53.91 -88.90
C PRO A 437 54.07 -54.77 -89.81
N PRO A 438 53.45 -55.85 -89.31
CA PRO A 438 52.50 -56.62 -90.09
C PRO A 438 51.28 -55.75 -90.41
N LEU A 439 50.94 -55.69 -91.70
CA LEU A 439 49.65 -55.18 -92.16
C LEU A 439 48.54 -55.99 -91.48
N LEU A 440 47.75 -55.31 -90.65
CA LEU A 440 46.53 -55.84 -90.06
C LEU A 440 45.57 -56.27 -91.19
N GLY A 441 45.30 -57.57 -91.25
CA GLY A 441 44.18 -58.18 -91.98
C GLY A 441 43.31 -58.91 -90.98
#